data_AF-A4CJH9-F1
#
_entry.id   AF-A4CJH9-F1
#
_cell.length_a   1.000
_cell.length_b   1.000
_cell.length_c   1.000
_cell.angle_alpha   90.00
_cell.angle_beta   90.00
_cell.angle_gamma   90.00
#
_symmetry.space_group_name_H-M   'P 1'
#
loop_
_entity.id
_entity.type
_entity.pdbx_description
1 polymer ?
#
loop_
_entity_poly.entity_id
_entity_poly.type
_entity_poly.pdbx_seq_one_letter_code
_entity_poly.pdbx_strand_id
1 'polypeptide(L)'
;MNLIQKPVQWISTFVLALCLLPAVSTAQECSAYYPLQEGVRMEYTMYNRKDKVEGTQWQEVTEVAETSEGLVAQMNMGFSDNKGKNSYETSYGITCTGTAIRIDYESLLSGQMMEQFGDAEAEITGTDLELPNNLSEGQQLPDANVSMKVKMSGINMNMQVDMTNRKVEKKETVSTPAGEFDCYVIYSETQSKMMMANQTFPQRTWLAEGVGMVKSESYNKNGKLTSRMVLSSISR
;
A
#
# COMPACT_ATOMS: atom_id res chain seq x y z
N MET A 1 92.83 24.91 1.20
CA MET A 1 91.50 25.03 1.81
C MET A 1 90.52 25.27 0.66
N ASN A 2 89.73 24.27 0.29
CA ASN A 2 88.48 24.38 -0.50
C ASN A 2 87.91 22.97 -0.65
N LEU A 3 86.89 22.67 0.14
CA LEU A 3 86.15 21.41 0.14
C LEU A 3 85.00 21.50 -0.87
N ILE A 4 84.95 20.55 -1.79
CA ILE A 4 83.89 20.40 -2.79
C ILE A 4 82.72 19.65 -2.14
N GLN A 5 81.57 20.31 -1.98
CA GLN A 5 80.33 19.70 -1.49
C GLN A 5 79.61 18.97 -2.65
N LYS A 6 79.18 17.72 -2.43
CA LYS A 6 78.24 16.99 -3.30
C LYS A 6 76.80 17.22 -2.82
N PRO A 7 75.80 17.32 -3.72
CA PRO A 7 74.42 17.50 -3.32
C PRO A 7 73.78 16.18 -2.87
N VAL A 8 73.08 16.21 -1.75
CA VAL A 8 72.24 15.12 -1.23
C VAL A 8 70.83 15.32 -1.78
N GLN A 9 70.34 14.39 -2.60
CA GLN A 9 68.94 14.39 -3.04
C GLN A 9 68.05 13.84 -1.93
N TRP A 10 67.11 14.65 -1.45
CA TRP A 10 66.06 14.24 -0.51
C TRP A 10 64.85 13.79 -1.33
N ILE A 11 64.53 12.49 -1.28
CA ILE A 11 63.27 11.96 -1.84
C ILE A 11 62.20 12.14 -0.77
N SER A 12 61.33 13.15 -0.93
CA SER A 12 60.15 13.32 -0.10
C SER A 12 59.04 12.38 -0.58
N THR A 13 58.84 11.26 0.12
CA THR A 13 57.72 10.35 -0.14
C THR A 13 56.44 10.96 0.43
N PHE A 14 55.57 11.48 -0.44
CA PHE A 14 54.26 12.02 -0.07
C PHE A 14 53.28 10.86 0.14
N VAL A 15 53.00 10.50 1.40
CA VAL A 15 51.98 9.50 1.75
C VAL A 15 50.60 10.14 1.58
N LEU A 16 49.92 9.82 0.48
CA LEU A 16 48.54 10.23 0.24
C LEU A 16 47.62 9.38 1.12
N ALA A 17 47.22 9.93 2.28
CA ALA A 17 46.21 9.32 3.13
C ALA A 17 44.85 9.34 2.41
N LEU A 18 44.46 8.20 1.84
CA LEU A 18 43.16 8.00 1.21
C LEU A 18 42.09 7.95 2.32
N CYS A 19 41.45 9.09 2.58
CA CYS A 19 40.25 9.16 3.41
C CYS A 19 39.14 8.34 2.75
N LEU A 20 38.95 7.10 3.23
CA LEU A 20 37.74 6.32 2.99
C LEU A 20 36.58 7.02 3.70
N LEU A 21 35.89 7.91 2.98
CA LEU A 21 34.59 8.41 3.42
C LEU A 21 33.64 7.20 3.45
N PRO A 22 33.01 6.88 4.59
CA PRO A 22 31.98 5.86 4.60
C PRO A 22 30.86 6.33 3.66
N ALA A 23 30.61 5.55 2.61
CA ALA A 23 29.42 5.74 1.79
C ALA A 23 28.23 5.52 2.73
N VAL A 24 27.50 6.59 3.02
CA VAL A 24 26.20 6.50 3.67
C VAL A 24 25.28 5.87 2.63
N SER A 25 25.14 4.55 2.66
CA SER A 25 24.04 3.88 1.96
C SER A 25 22.77 4.36 2.62
N THR A 26 22.09 5.34 2.03
CA THR A 26 20.66 5.50 2.24
C THR A 26 20.04 4.18 1.78
N ALA A 27 19.45 3.42 2.70
CA ALA A 27 18.54 2.35 2.30
C ALA A 27 17.61 2.94 1.25
N GLN A 28 17.56 2.35 0.06
CA GLN A 28 16.61 2.79 -0.95
C GLN A 28 15.23 2.60 -0.36
N GLU A 29 14.51 3.69 -0.08
CA GLU A 29 13.09 3.64 0.26
C GLU A 29 12.38 2.89 -0.86
N CYS A 30 12.07 1.61 -0.62
CA CYS A 30 11.60 0.72 -1.67
C CYS A 30 10.27 1.23 -2.24
N SER A 31 9.42 1.76 -1.36
CA SER A 31 8.06 2.22 -1.67
C SER A 31 8.00 3.75 -1.59
N ALA A 32 7.55 4.39 -2.68
CA ALA A 32 7.40 5.84 -2.72
C ALA A 32 6.19 6.32 -1.89
N TYR A 33 5.14 5.52 -1.81
CA TYR A 33 3.86 5.95 -1.23
C TYR A 33 3.63 5.40 0.16
N TYR A 34 3.80 4.11 0.36
CA TYR A 34 3.58 3.49 1.67
C TYR A 34 4.88 3.42 2.47
N PRO A 35 4.93 3.95 3.69
CA PRO A 35 6.09 3.84 4.58
C PRO A 35 6.17 2.42 5.15
N LEU A 36 6.87 1.52 4.45
CA LEU A 36 7.02 0.11 4.83
C LEU A 36 8.10 -0.05 5.92
N GLN A 37 7.83 0.51 7.10
CA GLN A 37 8.69 0.43 8.27
C GLN A 37 7.89 -0.12 9.45
N GLU A 38 8.45 -1.10 10.16
CA GLU A 38 7.82 -1.71 11.34
C GLU A 38 7.42 -0.66 12.39
N GLY A 39 6.22 -0.79 12.94
CA GLY A 39 5.63 0.12 13.92
C GLY A 39 4.95 1.35 13.31
N VAL A 40 5.10 1.61 12.01
CA VAL A 40 4.34 2.68 11.36
C VAL A 40 2.85 2.33 11.40
N ARG A 41 2.06 3.24 11.95
CA ARG A 41 0.62 3.05 12.17
C ARG A 41 -0.18 4.22 11.65
N MET A 42 -1.21 3.93 10.88
CA MET A 42 -2.16 4.89 10.32
C MET A 42 -3.54 4.64 10.93
N GLU A 43 -4.18 5.71 11.38
CA GLU A 43 -5.52 5.69 11.94
C GLU A 43 -6.46 6.48 11.02
N TYR A 44 -7.68 5.99 10.86
CA TYR A 44 -8.66 6.53 9.95
C TYR A 44 -10.02 6.67 10.63
N THR A 45 -10.73 7.75 10.32
CA THR A 45 -12.13 7.92 10.70
C THR A 45 -13.03 7.64 9.50
N MET A 46 -14.04 6.79 9.72
CA MET A 46 -15.02 6.41 8.70
C MET A 46 -16.31 7.22 8.85
N TYR A 47 -16.82 7.73 7.74
CA TYR A 47 -18.03 8.54 7.68
C TYR A 47 -19.02 7.98 6.65
N ASN A 48 -20.31 8.04 6.96
CA ASN A 48 -21.33 7.79 5.94
C ASN A 48 -21.60 9.00 5.05
N ARG A 49 -22.48 8.79 4.06
CA ARG A 49 -23.08 9.82 3.19
C ARG A 49 -23.71 11.04 3.89
N LYS A 50 -23.89 11.04 5.21
CA LYS A 50 -24.40 12.18 6.00
C LYS A 50 -23.31 12.82 6.86
N ASP A 51 -22.04 12.52 6.60
CA ASP A 51 -20.88 12.95 7.38
C ASP A 51 -20.93 12.56 8.87
N LYS A 52 -21.68 11.52 9.20
CA LYS A 52 -21.68 10.97 10.56
C LYS A 52 -20.61 9.90 10.69
N VAL A 53 -19.86 9.93 11.79
CA VAL A 53 -18.87 8.92 12.14
C VAL A 53 -19.56 7.56 12.32
N GLU A 54 -19.12 6.58 11.56
CA GLU A 54 -19.58 5.19 11.63
C GLU A 54 -18.59 4.26 12.34
N GLY A 55 -17.34 4.69 12.44
CA GLY A 55 -16.30 3.93 13.10
C GLY A 55 -14.90 4.45 12.82
N THR A 56 -13.92 3.65 13.22
CA THR A 56 -12.51 3.86 12.94
C THR A 56 -11.91 2.63 12.28
N GLN A 57 -10.84 2.85 11.53
CA GLN A 57 -9.96 1.80 11.03
C GLN A 57 -8.54 2.17 11.38
N TRP A 58 -7.72 1.18 11.71
CA TRP A 58 -6.28 1.33 11.81
C TRP A 58 -5.56 0.38 10.86
N GLN A 59 -4.35 0.75 10.47
CA GLN A 59 -3.41 -0.05 9.70
C GLN A 59 -2.04 0.08 10.35
N GLU A 60 -1.32 -1.02 10.50
CA GLU A 60 0.01 -1.06 11.13
C GLU A 60 0.93 -2.02 10.37
N VAL A 61 2.14 -1.55 10.07
CA VAL A 61 3.21 -2.39 9.54
C VAL A 61 3.82 -3.16 10.71
N THR A 62 3.60 -4.47 10.77
CA THR A 62 4.01 -5.28 11.92
C THR A 62 5.28 -6.07 11.69
N GLU A 63 5.63 -6.33 10.43
CA GLU A 63 6.85 -7.07 10.06
C GLU A 63 7.38 -6.52 8.74
N VAL A 64 8.71 -6.43 8.61
CA VAL A 64 9.39 -6.07 7.36
C VAL A 64 10.62 -6.95 7.19
N ALA A 65 10.76 -7.56 6.01
CA ALA A 65 11.88 -8.43 5.69
C ALA A 65 12.36 -8.22 4.24
N GLU A 66 13.68 -8.17 4.05
CA GLU A 66 14.27 -8.25 2.72
C GLU A 66 14.33 -9.71 2.25
N THR A 67 13.84 -9.97 1.06
CA THR A 67 13.82 -11.29 0.42
C THR A 67 14.40 -11.22 -0.99
N SER A 68 14.53 -12.37 -1.66
CA SER A 68 14.90 -12.40 -3.08
C SER A 68 13.86 -11.75 -4.01
N GLU A 69 12.63 -11.55 -3.54
CA GLU A 69 11.53 -10.96 -4.31
C GLU A 69 11.41 -9.44 -4.08
N GLY A 70 12.17 -8.90 -3.13
CA GLY A 70 12.14 -7.50 -2.72
C GLY A 70 11.86 -7.35 -1.22
N LEU A 71 11.43 -6.16 -0.82
CA LEU A 71 11.05 -5.86 0.56
C LEU A 71 9.61 -6.34 0.79
N VAL A 72 9.43 -7.31 1.68
CA VAL A 72 8.12 -7.86 2.05
C VAL A 72 7.71 -7.28 3.40
N ALA A 73 6.50 -6.77 3.50
CA ALA A 73 5.94 -6.21 4.72
C ALA A 73 4.57 -6.83 5.04
N GLN A 74 4.33 -7.10 6.32
CA GLN A 74 3.01 -7.51 6.80
C GLN A 74 2.25 -6.27 7.28
N MET A 75 1.05 -6.06 6.75
CA MET A 75 0.14 -5.02 7.20
C MET A 75 -1.01 -5.65 7.99
N ASN A 76 -1.10 -5.31 9.27
CA ASN A 76 -2.28 -5.61 10.08
C ASN A 76 -3.27 -4.44 9.99
N MET A 77 -4.55 -4.74 9.98
CA MET A 77 -5.60 -3.74 10.01
C MET A 77 -6.72 -4.16 10.93
N GLY A 78 -7.32 -3.18 11.59
CA GLY A 78 -8.48 -3.39 12.44
C GLY A 78 -9.55 -2.35 12.18
N PHE A 79 -10.81 -2.78 12.31
CA PHE A 79 -11.99 -1.94 12.20
C PHE A 79 -12.69 -1.90 13.54
N SER A 80 -13.40 -0.82 13.81
CA SER A 80 -14.30 -0.71 14.96
C SER A 80 -15.47 0.17 14.58
N ASP A 81 -16.69 -0.23 14.97
CA ASP A 81 -17.84 0.66 14.85
C ASP A 81 -17.71 1.86 15.80
N ASN A 82 -18.61 2.84 15.66
CA ASN A 82 -18.62 4.04 16.50
C ASN A 82 -18.88 3.79 18.00
N LYS A 83 -19.06 2.54 18.42
CA LYS A 83 -19.20 2.11 19.83
C LYS A 83 -18.03 1.23 20.28
N GLY A 84 -17.07 0.94 19.41
CA GLY A 84 -15.96 0.02 19.68
C GLY A 84 -16.38 -1.44 19.91
N LYS A 85 -17.59 -1.84 19.48
CA LYS A 85 -18.19 -3.13 19.86
C LYS A 85 -18.06 -4.22 18.79
N ASN A 86 -18.06 -3.83 17.52
CA ASN A 86 -18.00 -4.75 16.38
C ASN A 86 -16.63 -4.64 15.69
N SER A 87 -15.58 -5.01 16.41
CA SER A 87 -14.22 -4.98 15.88
C SER A 87 -13.90 -6.25 15.10
N TYR A 88 -13.21 -6.06 13.98
CA TYR A 88 -12.66 -7.14 13.17
C TYR A 88 -11.23 -6.76 12.80
N GLU A 89 -10.33 -7.73 12.83
CA GLU A 89 -8.93 -7.56 12.45
C GLU A 89 -8.59 -8.54 11.33
N THR A 90 -7.76 -8.09 10.41
CA THR A 90 -7.21 -8.92 9.33
C THR A 90 -5.81 -8.43 9.02
N SER A 91 -5.09 -9.24 8.27
CA SER A 91 -3.77 -8.87 7.81
C SER A 91 -3.56 -9.27 6.36
N TYR A 92 -2.61 -8.63 5.71
CA TYR A 92 -2.25 -8.89 4.32
C TYR A 92 -0.78 -8.53 4.07
N GLY A 93 -0.17 -9.22 3.12
CA GLY A 93 1.21 -8.98 2.70
C GLY A 93 1.29 -7.88 1.64
N ILE A 94 2.36 -7.09 1.69
CA ILE A 94 2.76 -6.14 0.65
C ILE A 94 4.19 -6.50 0.24
N THR A 95 4.40 -6.70 -1.06
CA THR A 95 5.74 -6.88 -1.62
C THR A 95 6.13 -5.65 -2.42
N CYS A 96 7.27 -5.08 -2.09
CA CYS A 96 7.86 -3.99 -2.85
C CYS A 96 9.02 -4.53 -3.71
N THR A 97 8.88 -4.43 -5.03
CA THR A 97 9.84 -4.95 -6.03
C THR A 97 10.92 -3.93 -6.40
N GLY A 98 10.96 -2.78 -5.72
CA GLY A 98 11.78 -1.61 -6.03
C GLY A 98 11.17 -0.68 -7.09
N THR A 99 10.26 -1.16 -7.93
CA THR A 99 9.58 -0.34 -8.95
C THR A 99 8.11 -0.08 -8.64
N ALA A 100 7.49 -0.99 -7.89
CA ALA A 100 6.10 -0.91 -7.47
C ALA A 100 5.91 -1.65 -6.14
N ILE A 101 4.83 -1.31 -5.43
CA ILE A 101 4.27 -2.21 -4.44
C ILE A 101 3.24 -3.11 -5.09
N ARG A 102 3.13 -4.33 -4.59
CA ARG A 102 2.26 -5.40 -5.06
C ARG A 102 1.57 -6.04 -3.87
N ILE A 103 0.27 -6.23 -3.98
CA ILE A 103 -0.53 -7.00 -3.03
C ILE A 103 -1.05 -8.22 -3.78
N ASP A 104 -0.73 -9.39 -3.26
CA ASP A 104 -1.16 -10.66 -3.85
C ASP A 104 -2.69 -10.76 -3.87
N TYR A 105 -3.26 -11.29 -4.95
CA TYR A 105 -4.71 -11.37 -5.09
C TYR A 105 -5.34 -12.29 -4.03
N GLU A 106 -4.62 -13.27 -3.50
CA GLU A 106 -5.07 -14.12 -2.40
C GLU A 106 -5.18 -13.31 -1.11
N SER A 107 -4.31 -12.31 -0.93
CA SER A 107 -4.40 -11.38 0.20
C SER A 107 -5.64 -10.48 0.14
N LEU A 108 -6.32 -10.37 -1.01
CA LEU A 108 -7.62 -9.70 -1.13
C LEU A 108 -8.76 -10.56 -0.55
N LEU A 109 -8.55 -11.86 -0.34
CA LEU A 109 -9.47 -12.74 0.36
C LEU A 109 -9.13 -12.69 1.84
N SER A 110 -10.03 -12.15 2.67
CA SER A 110 -9.82 -12.12 4.12
C SER A 110 -9.74 -13.55 4.68
N GLY A 111 -8.84 -13.81 5.63
CA GLY A 111 -8.75 -15.12 6.31
C GLY A 111 -10.08 -15.59 6.92
N GLN A 112 -10.88 -14.66 7.46
CA GLN A 112 -12.23 -14.95 7.96
C GLN A 112 -13.19 -15.48 6.87
N MET A 113 -13.06 -14.98 5.64
CA MET A 113 -13.85 -15.47 4.50
C MET A 113 -13.45 -16.91 4.17
N MET A 114 -12.16 -17.22 4.18
CA MET A 114 -11.66 -18.58 3.94
C MET A 114 -12.09 -19.56 5.04
N GLU A 115 -12.07 -19.14 6.31
CA GLU A 115 -12.56 -19.97 7.44
C GLU A 115 -14.02 -20.38 7.28
N GLN A 116 -14.88 -19.52 6.71
CA GLN A 116 -16.29 -19.85 6.47
C GLN A 116 -16.49 -20.99 5.47
N PHE A 117 -15.52 -21.23 4.59
CA PHE A 117 -15.56 -22.31 3.62
C PHE A 117 -14.92 -23.61 4.14
N GLY A 118 -14.26 -23.57 5.30
CA GLY A 118 -13.69 -24.75 5.96
C GLY A 118 -12.82 -25.60 5.02
N ASP A 119 -13.06 -26.90 4.99
CA ASP A 119 -12.33 -27.86 4.15
C ASP A 119 -12.87 -27.95 2.70
N ALA A 120 -13.72 -27.02 2.25
CA ALA A 120 -14.26 -27.07 0.91
C ALA A 120 -13.15 -26.89 -0.14
N GLU A 121 -13.21 -27.65 -1.23
CA GLU A 121 -12.30 -27.45 -2.36
C GLU A 121 -12.58 -26.09 -3.01
N ALA A 122 -11.66 -25.14 -2.79
CA ALA A 122 -11.67 -23.81 -3.37
C ALA A 122 -10.58 -23.69 -4.46
N GLU A 123 -10.97 -23.26 -5.65
CA GLU A 123 -10.06 -22.83 -6.70
C GLU A 123 -9.99 -21.31 -6.66
N ILE A 124 -8.81 -20.76 -6.35
CA ILE A 124 -8.56 -19.32 -6.33
C ILE A 124 -7.63 -18.97 -7.49
N THR A 125 -7.99 -17.94 -8.23
CA THR A 125 -7.20 -17.38 -9.33
C THR A 125 -7.30 -15.86 -9.29
N GLY A 126 -6.32 -15.15 -9.82
CA GLY A 126 -6.41 -13.69 -9.85
C GLY A 126 -5.21 -13.04 -10.50
N THR A 127 -5.21 -11.71 -10.42
CA THR A 127 -4.08 -10.86 -10.76
C THR A 127 -3.88 -9.84 -9.65
N ASP A 128 -2.63 -9.68 -9.25
CA ASP A 128 -2.22 -8.86 -8.12
C ASP A 128 -2.56 -7.39 -8.32
N LEU A 129 -2.72 -6.70 -7.19
CA LEU A 129 -2.89 -5.26 -7.17
C LEU A 129 -1.53 -4.58 -7.16
N GLU A 130 -1.19 -3.89 -8.25
CA GLU A 130 0.07 -3.16 -8.37
C GLU A 130 -0.14 -1.64 -8.25
N LEU A 131 0.80 -0.98 -7.57
CA LEU A 131 0.92 0.46 -7.48
C LEU A 131 2.39 0.86 -7.76
N PRO A 132 2.67 1.45 -8.94
CA PRO A 132 4.01 1.92 -9.28
C PRO A 132 4.51 3.03 -8.36
N ASN A 133 5.82 3.09 -8.13
CA ASN A 133 6.46 4.16 -7.36
C ASN A 133 6.44 5.53 -8.06
N ASN A 134 6.23 5.55 -9.37
CA ASN A 134 6.12 6.77 -10.15
C ASN A 134 4.72 6.89 -10.74
N LEU A 135 3.93 7.83 -10.21
CA LEU A 135 2.62 8.20 -10.75
C LEU A 135 2.69 9.49 -11.56
N SER A 136 1.81 9.60 -12.54
CA SER A 136 1.62 10.81 -13.34
C SER A 136 0.14 11.02 -13.66
N GLU A 137 -0.29 12.28 -13.77
CA GLU A 137 -1.68 12.58 -14.12
C GLU A 137 -2.06 11.98 -15.48
N GLY A 138 -3.23 11.36 -15.56
CA GLY A 138 -3.70 10.67 -16.75
C GLY A 138 -3.23 9.22 -16.90
N GLN A 139 -2.28 8.76 -16.07
CA GLN A 139 -1.75 7.40 -16.12
C GLN A 139 -2.83 6.36 -15.83
N GLN A 140 -2.90 5.33 -16.68
CA GLN A 140 -3.65 4.12 -16.42
C GLN A 140 -2.82 3.19 -15.54
N LEU A 141 -3.45 2.54 -14.57
CA LEU A 141 -2.85 1.55 -13.70
C LEU A 141 -3.37 0.15 -14.07
N PRO A 142 -2.59 -0.92 -13.86
CA PRO A 142 -3.04 -2.27 -14.17
C PRO A 142 -4.30 -2.65 -13.38
N ASP A 143 -5.27 -3.25 -14.04
CA ASP A 143 -6.43 -3.84 -13.37
C ASP A 143 -6.00 -5.03 -12.49
N ALA A 144 -6.79 -5.30 -11.45
CA ALA A 144 -6.57 -6.42 -10.53
C ALA A 144 -7.86 -7.22 -10.39
N ASN A 145 -7.77 -8.52 -10.13
CA ASN A 145 -8.95 -9.32 -9.85
C ASN A 145 -8.64 -10.50 -8.95
N VAL A 146 -9.68 -11.01 -8.30
CA VAL A 146 -9.66 -12.31 -7.64
C VAL A 146 -10.96 -13.04 -7.97
N SER A 147 -10.84 -14.31 -8.35
CA SER A 147 -11.94 -15.23 -8.57
C SER A 147 -11.76 -16.47 -7.72
N MET A 148 -12.81 -16.82 -6.99
CA MET A 148 -12.87 -17.99 -6.13
C MET A 148 -14.06 -18.84 -6.54
N LYS A 149 -13.81 -20.12 -6.81
CA LYS A 149 -14.85 -21.13 -7.05
C LYS A 149 -14.81 -22.14 -5.93
N VAL A 150 -15.92 -22.32 -5.23
CA VAL A 150 -16.04 -23.25 -4.11
C VAL A 150 -17.09 -24.31 -4.44
N LYS A 151 -16.74 -25.59 -4.24
CA LYS A 151 -17.67 -26.71 -4.37
C LYS A 151 -18.08 -27.21 -2.99
N MET A 152 -19.37 -27.13 -2.66
CA MET A 152 -19.91 -27.62 -1.38
C MET A 152 -21.21 -28.40 -1.59
N SER A 153 -21.21 -29.69 -1.25
CA SER A 153 -22.43 -30.52 -1.14
C SER A 153 -23.43 -30.37 -2.30
N GLY A 154 -22.94 -30.35 -3.55
CA GLY A 154 -23.76 -30.23 -4.77
C GLY A 154 -24.09 -28.79 -5.20
N ILE A 155 -23.62 -27.78 -4.47
CA ILE A 155 -23.72 -26.36 -4.82
C ILE A 155 -22.34 -25.85 -5.23
N ASN A 156 -22.27 -25.21 -6.40
CA ASN A 156 -21.10 -24.48 -6.86
C ASN A 156 -21.31 -23.01 -6.57
N MET A 157 -20.43 -22.41 -5.76
CA MET A 157 -20.41 -20.97 -5.51
C MET A 157 -19.27 -20.33 -6.28
N ASN A 158 -19.59 -19.29 -7.05
CA ASN A 158 -18.60 -18.50 -7.76
C ASN A 158 -18.62 -17.07 -7.19
N MET A 159 -17.45 -16.60 -6.79
CA MET A 159 -17.19 -15.23 -6.37
C MET A 159 -16.12 -14.64 -7.27
N GLN A 160 -16.32 -13.40 -7.69
CA GLN A 160 -15.32 -12.65 -8.44
C GLN A 160 -15.36 -11.19 -8.00
N VAL A 161 -14.19 -10.63 -7.72
CA VAL A 161 -14.00 -9.21 -7.46
C VAL A 161 -13.01 -8.68 -8.48
N ASP A 162 -13.46 -7.73 -9.30
CA ASP A 162 -12.63 -7.07 -10.31
C ASP A 162 -12.41 -5.61 -9.89
N MET A 163 -11.17 -5.14 -9.86
CA MET A 163 -10.83 -3.73 -9.72
C MET A 163 -10.32 -3.22 -11.07
N THR A 164 -11.16 -2.43 -11.73
CA THR A 164 -10.97 -2.02 -13.12
C THR A 164 -10.95 -0.50 -13.26
N ASN A 165 -10.63 -0.04 -14.48
CA ASN A 165 -10.67 1.39 -14.84
C ASN A 165 -9.78 2.24 -13.92
N ARG A 166 -8.65 1.67 -13.47
CA ARG A 166 -7.76 2.33 -12.53
C ARG A 166 -6.99 3.45 -13.21
N LYS A 167 -7.17 4.69 -12.76
CA LYS A 167 -6.57 5.87 -13.38
C LYS A 167 -6.15 6.91 -12.36
N VAL A 168 -4.94 7.45 -12.53
CA VAL A 168 -4.50 8.67 -11.85
C VAL A 168 -5.20 9.86 -12.51
N GLU A 169 -6.22 10.41 -11.87
CA GLU A 169 -7.04 11.48 -12.45
C GLU A 169 -6.35 12.84 -12.40
N LYS A 170 -5.75 13.19 -11.26
CA LYS A 170 -5.18 14.51 -10.96
C LYS A 170 -4.32 14.49 -9.71
N LYS A 171 -3.65 15.62 -9.43
CA LYS A 171 -3.06 15.97 -8.14
C LYS A 171 -3.87 17.06 -7.44
N GLU A 172 -4.02 16.93 -6.13
CA GLU A 172 -4.54 18.02 -5.29
C GLU A 172 -4.08 17.87 -3.84
N THR A 173 -4.02 19.00 -3.13
CA THR A 173 -3.70 19.03 -1.71
C THR A 173 -4.95 18.74 -0.88
N VAL A 174 -4.83 17.84 0.10
CA VAL A 174 -5.93 17.44 1.00
C VAL A 174 -5.54 17.69 2.44
N SER A 175 -6.38 18.42 3.17
CA SER A 175 -6.24 18.60 4.62
C SER A 175 -7.06 17.56 5.39
N THR A 176 -6.44 16.94 6.38
CA THR A 176 -7.06 16.01 7.33
C THR A 176 -6.62 16.35 8.76
N PRO A 177 -7.18 15.70 9.79
CA PRO A 177 -6.66 15.86 11.17
C PRO A 177 -5.19 15.48 11.32
N ALA A 178 -4.65 14.63 10.44
CA ALA A 178 -3.25 14.21 10.46
C ALA A 178 -2.29 15.21 9.79
N GLY A 179 -2.81 16.21 9.07
CA GLY A 179 -1.99 17.20 8.37
C GLY A 179 -2.53 17.59 7.00
N GLU A 180 -1.67 18.18 6.19
CA GLU A 180 -1.96 18.59 4.83
C GLU A 180 -1.02 17.84 3.87
N PHE A 181 -1.57 17.26 2.81
CA PHE A 181 -0.87 16.30 1.97
C PHE A 181 -1.12 16.55 0.49
N ASP A 182 -0.06 16.63 -0.30
CA ASP A 182 -0.15 16.60 -1.76
C ASP A 182 -0.45 15.18 -2.24
N CYS A 183 -1.65 14.98 -2.78
CA CYS A 183 -2.16 13.66 -3.11
C CYS A 183 -2.32 13.49 -4.62
N TYR A 184 -1.98 12.31 -5.12
CA TYR A 184 -2.55 11.81 -6.36
C TYR A 184 -3.97 11.28 -6.10
N VAL A 185 -4.93 11.62 -6.96
CA VAL A 185 -6.29 11.08 -6.92
C VAL A 185 -6.38 9.92 -7.89
N ILE A 186 -6.62 8.73 -7.38
CA ILE A 186 -6.75 7.50 -8.17
C ILE A 186 -8.21 7.09 -8.18
N TYR A 187 -8.80 7.05 -9.38
CA TYR A 187 -10.12 6.45 -9.60
C TYR A 187 -9.99 4.95 -9.85
N SER A 188 -10.97 4.18 -9.39
CA SER A 188 -11.17 2.79 -9.83
C SER A 188 -12.63 2.38 -9.67
N GLU A 189 -12.99 1.27 -10.32
CA GLU A 189 -14.28 0.61 -10.16
C GLU A 189 -14.08 -0.78 -9.60
N THR A 190 -14.69 -1.06 -8.45
CA THR A 190 -14.71 -2.40 -7.88
C THR A 190 -16.04 -3.06 -8.24
N GLN A 191 -15.99 -4.11 -9.04
CA GLN A 191 -17.12 -4.95 -9.38
C GLN A 191 -17.08 -6.22 -8.53
N SER A 192 -18.12 -6.45 -7.73
CA SER A 192 -18.31 -7.68 -6.98
C SER A 192 -19.42 -8.50 -7.63
N LYS A 193 -19.08 -9.71 -8.05
CA LYS A 193 -19.98 -10.73 -8.61
C LYS A 193 -20.05 -11.88 -7.62
N MET A 194 -21.22 -12.05 -7.01
CA MET A 194 -21.50 -13.17 -6.10
C MET A 194 -22.77 -13.86 -6.59
N MET A 195 -22.63 -15.07 -7.13
CA MET A 195 -23.75 -15.81 -7.72
C MET A 195 -24.51 -14.96 -8.77
N MET A 196 -25.77 -14.61 -8.49
CA MET A 196 -26.60 -13.78 -9.38
C MET A 196 -26.53 -12.28 -9.06
N ALA A 197 -25.87 -11.89 -7.96
CA ALA A 197 -25.68 -10.50 -7.59
C ALA A 197 -24.44 -9.93 -8.30
N ASN A 198 -24.60 -8.77 -8.92
CA ASN A 198 -23.50 -8.01 -9.50
C ASN A 198 -23.63 -6.55 -9.06
N GLN A 199 -22.63 -6.05 -8.35
CA GLN A 199 -22.58 -4.69 -7.84
C GLN A 199 -21.26 -4.03 -8.25
N THR A 200 -21.35 -2.80 -8.76
CA THR A 200 -20.19 -1.98 -9.10
C THR A 200 -20.15 -0.77 -8.18
N PHE A 201 -18.97 -0.53 -7.61
CA PHE A 201 -18.67 0.54 -6.67
C PHE A 201 -17.53 1.39 -7.24
N PRO A 202 -17.84 2.53 -7.86
CA PRO A 202 -16.84 3.54 -8.15
C PRO A 202 -16.19 4.04 -6.85
N GLN A 203 -14.89 4.26 -6.89
CA GLN A 203 -14.14 4.78 -5.75
C GLN A 203 -13.05 5.76 -6.19
N ARG A 204 -12.68 6.64 -5.27
CA ARG A 204 -11.49 7.50 -5.39
C ARG A 204 -10.63 7.34 -4.15
N THR A 205 -9.32 7.25 -4.36
CA THR A 205 -8.31 7.20 -3.31
C THR A 205 -7.36 8.38 -3.50
N TRP A 206 -7.12 9.12 -2.42
CA TRP A 206 -6.10 10.16 -2.35
C TRP A 206 -4.88 9.58 -1.70
N LEU A 207 -3.80 9.50 -2.47
CA LEU A 207 -2.57 8.82 -2.10
C LEU A 207 -1.41 9.82 -2.04
N ALA A 208 -0.74 9.90 -0.90
CA ALA A 208 0.40 10.80 -0.68
C ALA A 208 1.71 10.02 -0.50
N GLU A 209 2.79 10.60 -1.02
CA GLU A 209 4.14 10.04 -0.90
C GLU A 209 4.57 9.93 0.56
N GLY A 210 5.20 8.80 0.91
CA GLY A 210 5.67 8.48 2.26
C GLY A 210 4.58 8.38 3.34
N VAL A 211 3.30 8.44 2.99
CA VAL A 211 2.16 8.36 3.92
C VAL A 211 1.22 7.21 3.56
N GLY A 212 0.93 7.02 2.28
CA GLY A 212 -0.03 6.04 1.79
C GLY A 212 -1.39 6.71 1.54
N MET A 213 -2.47 6.03 1.89
CA MET A 213 -3.82 6.56 1.70
C MET A 213 -4.09 7.69 2.70
N VAL A 214 -4.43 8.88 2.20
CA VAL A 214 -4.84 10.03 3.03
C VAL A 214 -6.37 10.07 3.17
N LYS A 215 -7.07 9.68 2.11
CA LYS A 215 -8.54 9.70 2.04
C LYS A 215 -9.03 8.70 1.01
N SER A 216 -10.22 8.15 1.22
CA SER A 216 -10.97 7.45 0.18
C SER A 216 -12.44 7.85 0.18
N GLU A 217 -13.06 7.75 -0.98
CA GLU A 217 -14.50 7.95 -1.19
C GLU A 217 -15.06 6.81 -2.02
N SER A 218 -16.21 6.30 -1.62
CA SER A 218 -16.98 5.33 -2.39
C SER A 218 -18.28 5.97 -2.86
N TYR A 219 -18.73 5.58 -4.05
CA TYR A 219 -19.93 6.12 -4.67
C TYR A 219 -20.87 4.99 -5.09
N ASN A 220 -22.14 5.32 -5.25
CA ASN A 220 -23.06 4.42 -5.95
C ASN A 220 -22.99 4.65 -7.47
N LYS A 221 -23.68 3.80 -8.23
CA LYS A 221 -23.78 3.87 -9.71
C LYS A 221 -24.31 5.20 -10.26
N ASN A 222 -24.95 6.03 -9.44
CA ASN A 222 -25.45 7.36 -9.84
C ASN A 222 -24.44 8.48 -9.51
N GLY A 223 -23.22 8.14 -9.10
CA GLY A 223 -22.17 9.08 -8.71
C GLY A 223 -22.39 9.73 -7.34
N LYS A 224 -23.35 9.25 -6.54
CA LYS A 224 -23.58 9.81 -5.20
C LYS A 224 -22.65 9.15 -4.17
N LEU A 225 -21.96 9.98 -3.39
CA LEU A 225 -21.13 9.56 -2.26
C LEU A 225 -21.93 8.67 -1.30
N THR A 226 -21.37 7.51 -0.96
CA THR A 226 -21.96 6.55 0.00
C THR A 226 -21.21 6.55 1.32
N SER A 227 -19.89 6.67 1.26
CA SER A 227 -18.99 6.61 2.40
C SER A 227 -17.68 7.30 2.07
N ARG A 228 -16.98 7.78 3.10
CA ARG A 228 -15.62 8.26 3.00
C ARG A 228 -14.80 7.87 4.22
N MET A 229 -13.51 7.71 4.01
CA MET A 229 -12.53 7.44 5.05
C MET A 229 -11.45 8.50 4.99
N VAL A 230 -10.98 8.98 6.14
CA VAL A 230 -10.00 10.08 6.22
C VAL A 230 -8.95 9.75 7.27
N LEU A 231 -7.68 9.91 6.90
CA LEU A 231 -6.53 9.74 7.79
C LEU A 231 -6.65 10.72 8.96
N SER A 232 -6.78 10.19 10.16
CA SER A 232 -6.91 10.95 11.41
C SER A 232 -5.59 11.06 12.16
N SER A 233 -4.69 10.08 12.02
CA SER A 233 -3.34 10.11 12.60
C SER A 233 -2.39 9.21 11.82
N ILE A 234 -1.10 9.54 11.87
CA ILE A 234 0.00 8.65 11.47
C ILE A 234 1.11 8.74 12.53
N SER A 235 1.60 7.59 12.99
CA SER A 235 2.77 7.46 13.87
C SER A 235 3.86 6.64 13.18
N ARG A 236 5.12 7.00 13.43
CA ARG A 236 6.31 6.36 12.88
C ARG A 236 7.31 6.07 13.98
#